data_AF-A0A2R3P7E4-F1
#
_entry.id   AF-A0A2R3P7E4-F1
#
_cell.length_a   1.000
_cell.length_b   1.000
_cell.length_c   1.000
_cell.angle_alpha   90.00
_cell.angle_beta   90.00
_cell.angle_gamma   90.00
#
_symmetry.space_group_name_H-M   'P 1'
#
loop_
_entity.id
_entity.type
_entity.pdbx_description
1 polymer ?
#
loop_
_entity_poly.entity_id
_entity_poly.type
_entity_poly.pdbx_seq_one_letter_code
_entity_poly.pdbx_strand_id
1 'polypeptide(L)'
;MIEIKFKNQNEIDSYNKYKELKGVEYHQYIAKYLNTDEYSKIAAVIQYDLRLKYILYRYICFFEEYIRAVLMNCDVRDVEFFLKENVNMSEAQNLYFKHLNKIQSAYNDRPIISRNEFDGIRELRNQISHFKPIILDNISDNQVNINFLYKNLTKNYQANFKNEINMCGNEIDLVDQVKIKFDK
;
A
#
# COMPACT_ATOMS: atom_id res chain seq x y z
N MET A 1 24.59 -18.14 -5.23
CA MET A 1 24.01 -16.99 -5.97
C MET A 1 23.33 -17.58 -7.18
N ILE A 2 22.09 -17.19 -7.50
CA ILE A 2 21.36 -17.75 -8.66
C ILE A 2 21.89 -17.05 -9.91
N GLU A 3 22.27 -17.82 -10.93
CA GLU A 3 22.63 -17.26 -12.23
C GLU A 3 21.35 -16.83 -12.96
N ILE A 4 21.14 -15.53 -13.14
CA ILE A 4 19.91 -14.99 -13.75
C ILE A 4 20.01 -15.15 -15.28
N LYS A 5 18.98 -15.74 -15.88
CA LYS A 5 18.84 -15.95 -17.32
C LYS A 5 17.96 -14.89 -17.95
N PHE A 6 18.38 -14.42 -19.13
CA PHE A 6 17.70 -13.40 -19.92
C PHE A 6 17.21 -13.99 -21.24
N LYS A 7 15.98 -13.70 -21.64
CA LYS A 7 15.36 -14.18 -22.88
C LYS A 7 15.81 -13.40 -24.12
N ASN A 8 16.16 -12.12 -23.95
CA ASN A 8 16.52 -11.21 -25.05
C ASN A 8 17.33 -10.00 -24.56
N GLN A 9 17.81 -9.17 -25.48
CA GLN A 9 18.59 -7.97 -25.16
C GLN A 9 17.80 -6.96 -24.30
N ASN A 10 16.48 -6.83 -24.50
CA ASN A 10 15.66 -5.91 -23.72
C ASN A 10 15.65 -6.27 -22.23
N GLU A 11 15.64 -7.56 -21.90
CA GLU A 11 15.77 -8.04 -20.52
C GLU A 11 17.14 -7.71 -19.92
N ILE A 12 18.21 -7.85 -20.70
CA ILE A 12 19.57 -7.48 -20.27
C ILE A 12 19.66 -5.97 -20.00
N ASP A 13 19.13 -5.15 -20.91
CA ASP A 13 19.13 -3.69 -20.77
C ASP A 13 18.29 -3.24 -19.56
N SER A 14 17.12 -3.85 -19.38
CA SER A 14 16.27 -3.63 -18.20
C SER A 14 17.00 -4.02 -16.91
N TYR A 15 17.65 -5.17 -16.87
CA TYR A 15 18.43 -5.60 -15.70
C TYR A 15 19.56 -4.63 -15.40
N ASN A 16 20.30 -4.20 -16.41
CA ASN A 16 21.38 -3.24 -16.25
C ASN A 16 20.88 -1.90 -15.69
N LYS A 17 19.72 -1.43 -16.12
CA LYS A 17 19.07 -0.24 -15.55
C LYS A 17 18.63 -0.44 -14.11
N TYR A 18 17.92 -1.53 -13.81
CA TYR A 18 17.34 -1.72 -12.47
C TYR A 18 18.36 -2.16 -11.42
N LYS A 19 19.43 -2.86 -11.80
CA LYS A 19 20.51 -3.23 -10.85
C LYS A 19 21.24 -2.00 -10.32
N GLU A 20 21.33 -0.91 -11.09
CA GLU A 20 21.88 0.37 -10.62
C GLU A 20 20.95 1.03 -9.59
N LEU A 21 19.63 0.92 -9.78
CA LEU A 21 18.64 1.54 -8.90
C LEU A 21 18.35 0.74 -7.62
N LYS A 22 18.40 -0.59 -7.70
CA LYS A 22 17.96 -1.50 -6.62
C LYS A 22 19.09 -2.37 -6.06
N GLY A 23 20.24 -2.40 -6.71
CA GLY A 23 21.32 -3.32 -6.41
C GLY A 23 21.09 -4.73 -6.97
N VAL A 24 22.19 -5.43 -7.20
CA VAL A 24 22.19 -6.84 -7.64
C VAL A 24 21.60 -7.73 -6.55
N GLU A 25 21.85 -7.42 -5.28
CA GLU A 25 21.36 -8.22 -4.14
C GLU A 25 19.84 -8.28 -4.07
N TYR A 26 19.14 -7.19 -4.40
CA TYR A 26 17.67 -7.19 -4.39
C TYR A 26 17.08 -8.11 -5.45
N HIS A 27 17.71 -8.17 -6.64
CA HIS A 27 17.33 -9.12 -7.69
C HIS A 27 17.57 -10.56 -7.24
N GLN A 28 18.71 -10.82 -6.58
CA GLN A 28 19.04 -12.14 -6.02
C GLN A 28 18.10 -12.55 -4.89
N TYR A 29 17.69 -11.61 -4.05
CA TYR A 29 16.71 -11.85 -2.99
C TYR A 29 15.36 -12.29 -3.59
N ILE A 30 14.86 -11.59 -4.61
CA ILE A 30 13.63 -11.98 -5.30
C ILE A 30 13.80 -13.31 -6.03
N ALA A 31 14.91 -13.53 -6.72
CA ALA A 31 15.20 -14.81 -7.38
C ALA A 31 15.13 -16.00 -6.41
N LYS A 32 15.70 -15.84 -5.21
CA LYS A 32 15.66 -16.83 -4.14
C LYS A 32 14.25 -17.02 -3.58
N TYR A 33 13.54 -15.93 -3.31
CA TYR A 33 12.17 -15.95 -2.80
C TYR A 33 11.22 -16.68 -3.77
N LEU A 34 11.42 -16.49 -5.07
CA LEU A 34 10.65 -17.13 -6.14
C LEU A 34 11.16 -18.52 -6.54
N ASN A 35 12.36 -18.91 -6.07
CA ASN A 35 13.10 -20.07 -6.55
C ASN A 35 13.17 -20.13 -8.09
N THR A 36 13.61 -19.03 -8.73
CA THR A 36 13.69 -18.92 -10.19
C THR A 36 14.99 -18.26 -10.64
N ASP A 37 15.47 -18.65 -11.81
CA ASP A 37 16.55 -17.99 -12.55
C ASP A 37 16.04 -17.04 -13.64
N GLU A 38 14.74 -17.00 -13.93
CA GLU A 38 14.18 -16.21 -15.03
C GLU A 38 14.06 -14.72 -14.68
N TYR A 39 14.77 -13.86 -15.42
CA TYR A 39 14.72 -12.42 -15.18
C TYR A 39 13.32 -11.82 -15.38
N SER A 40 12.57 -12.25 -16.40
CA SER A 40 11.18 -11.80 -16.64
C SER A 40 10.30 -11.88 -15.38
N LYS A 41 10.34 -13.00 -14.65
CA LYS A 41 9.59 -13.17 -13.40
C LYS A 41 10.10 -12.25 -12.29
N ILE A 42 11.41 -12.14 -12.14
CA ILE A 42 12.04 -11.24 -11.15
C ILE A 42 11.64 -9.78 -11.43
N ALA A 43 11.73 -9.36 -12.68
CA ALA A 43 11.35 -8.03 -13.14
C ALA A 43 9.87 -7.75 -12.93
N ALA A 44 8.99 -8.70 -13.25
CA ALA A 44 7.54 -8.58 -13.03
C ALA A 44 7.22 -8.35 -11.56
N VAL A 45 7.88 -9.06 -10.63
CA VAL A 45 7.72 -8.85 -9.18
C VAL A 45 8.19 -7.46 -8.75
N ILE A 46 9.37 -7.01 -9.21
CA ILE A 46 9.89 -5.66 -8.89
C ILE A 46 8.93 -4.58 -9.37
N GLN A 47 8.45 -4.70 -10.61
CA GLN A 47 7.54 -3.73 -11.21
C GLN A 47 6.17 -3.75 -10.54
N TYR A 48 5.63 -4.94 -10.24
CA TYR A 48 4.37 -5.08 -9.52
C TYR A 48 4.44 -4.45 -8.13
N ASP A 49 5.48 -4.74 -7.34
CA ASP A 49 5.69 -4.15 -6.01
C ASP A 49 5.79 -2.61 -6.07
N LEU A 50 6.38 -2.06 -7.14
CA LEU A 50 6.46 -0.61 -7.36
C LEU A 50 5.10 -0.01 -7.74
N ARG A 51 4.41 -0.58 -8.73
CA ARG A 51 3.07 -0.12 -9.16
C ARG A 51 2.07 -0.19 -8.01
N LEU A 52 2.12 -1.27 -7.23
CA LEU A 52 1.29 -1.44 -6.03
C LEU A 52 1.52 -0.30 -5.03
N LYS A 53 2.76 0.07 -4.71
CA LYS A 53 3.04 1.19 -3.80
C LYS A 53 2.43 2.52 -4.29
N TYR A 54 2.51 2.82 -5.58
CA TYR A 54 1.92 4.05 -6.11
C TYR A 54 0.39 4.07 -6.00
N ILE A 55 -0.25 2.93 -6.28
CA ILE A 55 -1.69 2.78 -6.08
C ILE A 55 -2.00 3.00 -4.59
N LEU A 56 -1.37 2.23 -3.69
CA LEU A 56 -1.64 2.31 -2.25
C LEU A 56 -1.38 3.71 -1.69
N TYR A 57 -0.29 4.37 -2.09
CA TYR A 57 0.03 5.74 -1.67
C TYR A 57 -1.13 6.70 -1.93
N ARG A 58 -1.71 6.67 -3.13
CA ARG A 58 -2.84 7.53 -3.50
C ARG A 58 -4.05 7.32 -2.57
N TYR A 59 -4.42 6.06 -2.30
CA TYR A 59 -5.59 5.77 -1.44
C TYR A 59 -5.33 6.00 0.03
N ILE A 60 -4.08 5.86 0.48
CA ILE A 60 -3.69 6.26 1.83
C ILE A 60 -3.79 7.78 1.98
N CYS A 61 -3.35 8.57 1.00
CA CYS A 61 -3.55 10.01 1.03
C CYS A 61 -5.04 10.37 1.07
N PHE A 62 -5.89 9.69 0.29
CA PHE A 62 -7.34 9.90 0.38
C PHE A 62 -7.91 9.53 1.76
N PHE A 63 -7.42 8.45 2.37
CA PHE A 63 -7.81 8.07 3.73
C PHE A 63 -7.37 9.12 4.76
N GLU A 64 -6.13 9.61 4.68
CA GLU A 64 -5.63 10.68 5.57
C GLU A 64 -6.50 11.95 5.46
N GLU A 65 -6.81 12.40 4.24
CA GLU A 65 -7.70 13.54 3.99
C GLU A 65 -9.12 13.30 4.51
N TYR A 66 -9.65 12.09 4.34
CA TYR A 66 -10.93 11.70 4.90
C TYR A 66 -10.96 11.83 6.42
N ILE A 67 -9.93 11.36 7.13
CA ILE A 67 -9.83 11.50 8.59
C ILE A 67 -9.76 12.97 8.98
N ARG A 68 -8.97 13.79 8.29
CA ARG A 68 -8.90 15.25 8.54
C ARG A 68 -10.27 15.90 8.38
N ALA A 69 -10.99 15.58 7.30
CA ALA A 69 -12.34 16.07 7.06
C ALA A 69 -13.33 15.65 8.18
N VAL A 70 -13.25 14.41 8.67
CA VAL A 70 -14.06 13.95 9.80
C VAL A 70 -13.78 14.78 11.05
N LEU A 71 -12.50 15.01 11.37
CA LEU A 71 -12.10 15.81 12.53
C LEU A 71 -12.54 17.27 12.41
N MET A 72 -12.45 17.87 11.21
CA MET A 72 -12.91 19.24 10.95
C MET A 72 -14.43 19.36 11.06
N ASN A 73 -15.17 18.48 10.39
CA ASN A 73 -16.64 18.53 10.39
C ASN A 73 -17.26 18.22 11.76
N CYS A 74 -16.49 17.64 12.67
CA CYS A 74 -16.90 17.41 14.06
C CYS A 74 -16.34 18.47 15.01
N ASP A 75 -15.85 19.61 14.51
CA ASP A 75 -15.23 20.69 15.28
C ASP A 75 -14.19 20.17 16.31
N VAL A 76 -13.37 19.19 15.93
CA VAL A 76 -12.28 18.67 16.78
C VAL A 76 -11.01 19.51 16.59
N ARG A 77 -10.74 19.86 15.33
CA ARG A 77 -9.66 20.74 14.88
C ARG A 77 -10.11 21.51 13.66
N ASP A 78 -9.58 22.70 13.46
CA ASP A 78 -9.88 23.52 12.29
C ASP A 78 -8.93 23.24 11.12
N VAL A 79 -9.15 23.95 10.01
CA VAL A 79 -8.32 23.86 8.82
C VAL A 79 -6.89 24.39 9.06
N GLU A 80 -6.72 25.37 9.95
CA GLU A 80 -5.40 25.94 10.23
C GLU A 80 -4.48 24.92 10.89
N PHE A 81 -5.00 24.14 11.82
CA PHE A 81 -4.29 23.03 12.46
C PHE A 81 -3.71 22.08 11.39
N PHE A 82 -4.52 21.65 10.41
CA PHE A 82 -4.06 20.70 9.39
C PHE A 82 -3.17 21.31 8.29
N LEU A 83 -3.27 22.62 8.05
CA LEU A 83 -2.46 23.31 7.03
C LEU A 83 -1.12 23.84 7.57
N LYS A 84 -1.08 24.30 8.82
CA LYS A 84 0.09 24.97 9.41
C LYS A 84 0.93 24.02 10.26
N GLU A 85 0.31 23.00 10.86
CA GLU A 85 1.03 22.00 11.64
C GLU A 85 1.39 20.80 10.76
N ASN A 86 2.56 20.20 10.98
CA ASN A 86 2.98 18.97 10.30
C ASN A 86 2.26 17.74 10.88
N VAL A 87 0.93 17.75 10.84
CA VAL A 87 0.07 16.72 11.42
C VAL A 87 0.26 15.41 10.68
N ASN A 88 0.92 14.46 11.34
CA ASN A 88 1.12 13.13 10.80
C ASN A 88 -0.08 12.21 11.12
N MET A 89 -0.08 11.04 10.47
CA MET A 89 -1.17 10.07 10.60
C MET A 89 -1.39 9.58 12.05
N SER A 90 -0.32 9.44 12.85
CA SER A 90 -0.42 9.02 14.26
C SER A 90 -1.12 10.08 15.11
N GLU A 91 -0.86 11.36 14.85
CA GLU A 91 -1.53 12.45 15.55
C GLU A 91 -3.01 12.54 15.19
N ALA A 92 -3.33 12.43 13.89
CA ALA A 92 -4.71 12.35 13.43
C ALA A 92 -5.46 11.15 14.04
N GLN A 93 -4.81 9.99 14.13
CA GLN A 93 -5.34 8.79 14.79
C GLN A 93 -5.65 9.04 16.28
N ASN A 94 -4.74 9.67 17.01
CA ASN A 94 -4.93 10.00 18.43
C ASN A 94 -6.12 10.95 18.64
N LEU A 95 -6.23 11.98 17.80
CA LEU A 95 -7.37 12.90 17.83
C LEU A 95 -8.68 12.17 17.53
N TYR A 96 -8.70 11.31 16.50
CA TYR A 96 -9.88 10.52 16.14
C TYR A 96 -10.39 9.69 17.32
N PHE A 97 -9.52 8.91 17.97
CA PHE A 97 -9.93 8.07 19.09
C PHE A 97 -10.26 8.85 20.36
N LYS A 98 -9.58 9.98 20.61
CA LYS A 98 -9.90 10.86 21.75
C LYS A 98 -11.30 11.48 21.63
N HIS A 99 -11.78 11.70 20.41
CA HIS A 99 -13.05 12.39 20.13
C HIS A 99 -14.13 11.47 19.52
N LEU A 100 -14.00 10.15 19.73
CA LEU A 100 -14.85 9.13 19.13
C LEU A 100 -16.35 9.34 19.38
N ASN A 101 -16.73 9.68 20.62
CA ASN A 101 -18.13 9.94 20.97
C ASN A 101 -18.72 11.12 20.16
N LYS A 102 -17.91 12.17 19.94
CA LYS A 102 -18.33 13.36 19.18
C LYS A 102 -18.51 12.99 17.70
N ILE A 103 -17.56 12.25 17.14
CA ILE A 103 -17.59 11.77 15.76
C ILE A 103 -18.79 10.87 15.52
N GLN A 104 -19.05 9.92 16.43
CA GLN A 104 -20.18 8.99 16.32
C GLN A 104 -21.53 9.72 16.43
N SER A 105 -21.61 10.79 17.24
CA SER A 105 -22.82 11.61 17.34
C SER A 105 -23.10 12.39 16.04
N ALA A 106 -22.05 12.86 15.37
CA ALA A 106 -22.16 13.60 14.11
C ALA A 106 -22.37 12.69 12.88
N TYR A 107 -21.88 11.45 12.94
CA TYR A 107 -21.95 10.45 11.88
C TYR A 107 -22.52 9.13 12.40
N ASN A 108 -23.76 9.17 12.88
CA ASN A 108 -24.47 8.02 13.46
C ASN A 108 -24.52 6.78 12.56
N ASP A 109 -24.58 6.96 11.25
CA ASP A 109 -24.70 5.87 10.27
C ASP A 109 -23.34 5.35 9.74
N ARG A 110 -22.22 5.93 10.18
CA ARG A 110 -20.89 5.52 9.73
C ARG A 110 -20.26 4.52 10.68
N PRO A 111 -19.75 3.38 10.18
CA PRO A 111 -18.93 2.48 10.99
C PRO A 111 -17.71 3.21 11.55
N ILE A 112 -17.42 2.95 12.81
CA ILE A 112 -16.23 3.44 13.47
C ILE A 112 -15.05 2.58 13.02
N ILE A 113 -14.00 3.22 12.55
CA ILE A 113 -12.72 2.58 12.25
C ILE A 113 -12.15 2.02 13.55
N SER A 114 -11.93 0.70 13.61
CA SER A 114 -11.34 0.08 14.80
C SER A 114 -9.86 0.48 14.94
N ARG A 115 -9.33 0.40 16.18
CA ARG A 115 -7.92 0.70 16.43
C ARG A 115 -6.99 -0.18 15.61
N ASN A 116 -7.30 -1.47 15.52
CA ASN A 116 -6.53 -2.44 14.75
C ASN A 116 -6.50 -2.10 13.25
N GLU A 117 -7.65 -1.73 12.67
CA GLU A 117 -7.70 -1.33 11.26
C GLU A 117 -6.88 -0.07 11.00
N PHE A 118 -7.02 0.95 11.86
CA PHE A 118 -6.28 2.20 11.72
C PHE A 118 -4.76 1.95 11.86
N ASP A 119 -4.34 1.13 12.83
CA ASP A 119 -2.94 0.78 13.02
C ASP A 119 -2.36 0.03 11.82
N GLY A 120 -3.11 -0.89 11.22
CA GLY A 120 -2.69 -1.58 10.00
C GLY A 120 -2.55 -0.65 8.79
N ILE A 121 -3.48 0.29 8.60
CA ILE A 121 -3.35 1.30 7.54
C ILE A 121 -2.14 2.20 7.78
N ARG A 122 -1.89 2.60 9.05
CA ARG A 122 -0.72 3.41 9.42
C ARG A 122 0.60 2.67 9.18
N GLU A 123 0.65 1.38 9.49
CA GLU A 123 1.81 0.54 9.19
C GLU A 123 2.06 0.49 7.68
N LEU A 124 1.02 0.24 6.88
CA LEU A 124 1.10 0.22 5.42
C LEU A 124 1.64 1.56 4.87
N ARG A 125 1.14 2.69 5.39
CA ARG A 125 1.60 4.04 5.06
C ARG A 125 3.10 4.20 5.33
N ASN A 126 3.57 3.75 6.50
CA ASN A 126 4.97 3.83 6.86
C ASN A 126 5.86 2.95 5.96
N GLN A 127 5.40 1.74 5.62
CA GLN A 127 6.14 0.88 4.69
C GLN A 127 6.29 1.54 3.32
N ILE A 128 5.21 2.16 2.80
CA ILE A 128 5.21 2.86 1.51
C ILE A 128 6.12 4.08 1.54
N SER A 129 6.07 4.90 2.59
CA SER A 129 6.94 6.09 2.70
C SER A 129 8.43 5.74 2.76
N HIS A 130 8.77 4.55 3.27
CA HIS A 130 10.14 4.04 3.30
C HIS A 130 10.46 3.11 2.12
N PHE A 131 9.58 3.02 1.12
CA PHE A 131 9.74 2.14 -0.05
C PHE A 131 10.07 0.68 0.29
N LYS A 132 9.58 0.18 1.44
CA LYS A 132 9.77 -1.21 1.85
C LYS A 132 8.97 -2.17 0.95
N PRO A 133 9.48 -3.39 0.68
CA PRO A 133 8.73 -4.37 -0.12
C PRO A 133 7.38 -4.72 0.52
N ILE A 134 6.32 -4.76 -0.29
CA ILE A 134 4.96 -5.03 0.19
C ILE A 134 4.58 -6.50 0.00
N ILE A 135 5.05 -7.13 -1.07
CA ILE A 135 4.53 -8.40 -1.59
C ILE A 135 5.42 -9.63 -1.34
N LEU A 136 6.46 -9.47 -0.51
CA LEU A 136 7.47 -10.51 -0.28
C LEU A 136 7.23 -11.17 1.09
N ASP A 137 8.19 -11.12 2.01
CA ASP A 137 8.11 -11.84 3.29
C ASP A 137 6.86 -11.48 4.13
N ASN A 138 6.37 -10.24 4.04
CA ASN A 138 5.24 -9.74 4.82
C ASN A 138 3.91 -9.71 4.04
N ILE A 139 3.77 -10.48 2.95
CA ILE A 139 2.59 -10.39 2.07
C ILE A 139 1.28 -10.67 2.82
N SER A 140 1.26 -11.62 3.76
CA SER A 140 0.07 -11.95 4.53
C SER A 140 -0.43 -10.76 5.35
N ASP A 141 0.46 -10.17 6.15
CA ASP A 141 0.13 -9.02 7.00
C ASP A 141 -0.23 -7.79 6.16
N ASN A 142 0.51 -7.57 5.07
CA ASN A 142 0.23 -6.48 4.16
C ASN A 142 -1.10 -6.65 3.43
N GLN A 143 -1.51 -7.87 3.10
CA GLN A 143 -2.83 -8.12 2.54
C GLN A 143 -3.94 -7.79 3.55
N VAL A 144 -3.77 -8.13 4.83
CA VAL A 144 -4.69 -7.73 5.90
C VAL A 144 -4.78 -6.20 5.99
N ASN A 145 -3.64 -5.52 6.01
CA ASN A 145 -3.59 -4.06 6.08
C ASN A 145 -4.20 -3.37 4.84
N ILE A 146 -4.00 -3.92 3.64
CA ILE A 146 -4.65 -3.47 2.40
C ILE A 146 -6.17 -3.67 2.47
N ASN A 147 -6.64 -4.78 3.04
CA ASN A 147 -8.06 -5.02 3.25
C ASN A 147 -8.66 -4.06 4.28
N PHE A 148 -7.92 -3.66 5.32
CA PHE A 148 -8.35 -2.60 6.23
C PHE A 148 -8.48 -1.26 5.51
N LEU A 149 -7.52 -0.89 4.66
CA LEU A 149 -7.63 0.32 3.84
C LEU A 149 -8.89 0.26 2.97
N TYR A 150 -9.06 -0.82 2.19
CA TYR A 150 -10.24 -1.02 1.34
C TYR A 150 -11.55 -0.84 2.09
N LYS A 151 -11.73 -1.52 3.23
CA LYS A 151 -12.97 -1.45 4.03
C LYS A 151 -13.29 -0.03 4.51
N ASN A 152 -12.26 0.77 4.76
CA ASN A 152 -12.39 2.12 5.32
C ASN A 152 -12.37 3.25 4.27
N LEU A 153 -12.30 2.91 2.98
CA LEU A 153 -12.57 3.85 1.89
C LEU A 153 -14.09 4.06 1.70
N THR A 154 -14.49 5.20 1.14
CA THR A 154 -15.90 5.38 0.73
C THR A 154 -16.24 4.49 -0.47
N LYS A 155 -17.52 4.14 -0.64
CA LYS A 155 -17.98 3.19 -1.69
C LYS A 155 -17.45 3.48 -3.09
N ASN A 156 -17.37 4.77 -3.47
CA ASN A 156 -16.85 5.17 -4.78
C ASN A 156 -15.35 4.85 -4.93
N TYR A 157 -14.55 5.04 -3.88
CA TYR A 157 -13.14 4.71 -3.90
C TYR A 157 -12.88 3.21 -3.74
N GLN A 158 -13.74 2.46 -3.04
CA GLN A 158 -13.63 1.01 -2.90
C GLN A 158 -13.61 0.29 -4.26
N ALA A 159 -14.56 0.62 -5.13
CA ALA A 159 -14.66 -0.01 -6.46
C ALA A 159 -13.40 0.24 -7.30
N ASN A 160 -12.95 1.51 -7.36
CA ASN A 160 -11.74 1.88 -8.10
C ASN A 160 -10.48 1.25 -7.50
N PHE A 161 -10.37 1.21 -6.16
CA PHE A 161 -9.25 0.60 -5.47
C PHE A 161 -9.10 -0.87 -5.84
N LYS A 162 -10.19 -1.64 -5.68
CA LYS A 162 -10.21 -3.07 -5.98
C LYS A 162 -9.86 -3.33 -7.45
N ASN A 163 -10.42 -2.54 -8.36
CA ASN A 163 -10.13 -2.67 -9.78
C ASN A 163 -8.65 -2.41 -10.10
N GLU A 164 -8.07 -1.32 -9.60
CA GLU A 164 -6.67 -0.97 -9.88
C GLU A 164 -5.68 -1.99 -9.30
N ILE A 165 -5.93 -2.50 -8.10
CA ILE A 165 -5.10 -3.55 -7.50
C ILE A 165 -5.16 -4.83 -8.33
N ASN A 166 -6.35 -5.24 -8.79
CA ASN A 166 -6.51 -6.40 -9.67
C ASN A 166 -5.80 -6.19 -11.01
N MET A 167 -5.99 -5.04 -11.66
CA MET A 167 -5.34 -4.71 -12.93
C MET A 167 -3.81 -4.67 -12.82
N CYS A 168 -3.28 -4.18 -11.70
CA CYS A 168 -1.84 -4.15 -11.43
C CYS A 168 -1.20 -5.55 -11.43
N GLY A 169 -1.96 -6.57 -11.01
CA GLY A 169 -1.53 -7.96 -10.93
C GLY A 169 -1.71 -8.80 -12.21
N ASN A 170 -2.18 -8.21 -13.31
CA ASN A 170 -2.48 -8.93 -14.56
C ASN A 170 -1.27 -9.12 -15.51
N GLU A 171 -0.05 -8.95 -15.01
CA GLU A 171 1.17 -9.18 -15.81
C GLU A 171 1.43 -10.68 -16.00
N ILE A 172 1.75 -11.11 -17.23
CA ILE A 172 1.85 -12.52 -17.62
C ILE A 172 2.90 -13.28 -16.81
N ASP A 173 4.07 -12.65 -16.59
CA ASP A 173 5.18 -13.26 -15.87
C ASP A 173 5.07 -13.08 -14.33
N LEU A 174 4.02 -12.43 -13.84
CA LEU A 174 3.80 -12.26 -12.41
C LEU A 174 3.25 -13.55 -11.79
N VAL A 175 4.04 -14.13 -10.89
CA VAL A 175 3.68 -15.35 -10.17
C VAL A 175 2.55 -15.12 -9.17
N ASP A 176 1.68 -16.11 -8.99
CA ASP A 176 0.50 -16.00 -8.13
C ASP A 176 0.82 -15.87 -6.64
N GLN A 177 1.99 -16.34 -6.20
CA GLN A 177 2.38 -16.31 -4.78
C GLN A 177 2.56 -14.89 -4.24
N VAL A 178 2.86 -13.91 -5.10
CA VAL A 178 3.06 -12.51 -4.68
C VAL A 178 1.84 -11.62 -4.93
N LYS A 179 0.77 -12.14 -5.53
CA LYS A 179 -0.41 -11.34 -5.89
C LYS A 179 -1.25 -11.05 -4.65
N ILE A 180 -1.58 -9.77 -4.46
CA ILE A 180 -2.58 -9.34 -3.48
C ILE A 180 -3.95 -9.84 -3.91
N LYS A 181 -4.69 -10.46 -2.98
CA LYS A 181 -6.02 -11.00 -3.21
C LYS A 181 -7.02 -10.32 -2.27
N PHE A 182 -8.14 -9.87 -2.83
CA PHE A 182 -9.30 -9.51 -2.01
C PHE A 182 -10.13 -10.76 -1.76
N ASP A 183 -10.59 -10.93 -0.52
CA ASP A 183 -11.58 -11.96 -0.20
C ASP A 183 -12.84 -11.74 -1.06
N LYS A 184 -13.44 -12.85 -1.48
CA LYS A 184 -14.67 -12.86 -2.28
C LYS A 184 -15.88 -12.52 -1.42
#